data_AF-A0A4Q2YC30-F1
#
_entry.id   AF-A0A4Q2YC30-F1
#
_cell.length_a   1.000
_cell.length_b   1.000
_cell.length_c   1.000
_cell.angle_alpha   90.00
_cell.angle_beta   90.00
_cell.angle_gamma   90.00
#
_symmetry.space_group_name_H-M   'P 1'
#
loop_
_entity.id
_entity.type
_entity.pdbx_description
1 polymer ?
#
loop_
_entity_poly.entity_id
_entity_poly.type
_entity_poly.pdbx_seq_one_letter_code
_entity_poly.pdbx_strand_id
1 'polypeptide(L)'
;YQEHLRLMMDMMILAFKTDSTRISTFLMAHDGSNRSFQEIGVNDGHHNISHHQKNPDNMSKIAKIDAFYMEQFAYFMEKMKTTKDVDGKSLLHNSMIVYGGCISDGDRHNHDDPPIVVAGNAGGAFTPGRHVDLGEDVPMANLHLRMLEEFGVKEKRFGDSTGVLKKI
;
A
#
# COMPACT_ATOMS: atom_id res chain seq x y z
N TYR A 1 -0.75 -9.49 16.95
CA TYR A 1 -0.92 -9.37 15.47
C TYR A 1 0.30 -8.78 14.75
N GLN A 2 0.93 -7.72 15.28
CA GLN A 2 2.10 -7.07 14.69
C GLN A 2 3.24 -8.01 14.25
N GLU A 3 3.61 -8.97 15.08
CA GLU A 3 4.70 -9.92 14.80
C GLU A 3 4.44 -10.71 13.51
N HIS A 4 3.20 -11.15 13.29
CA HIS A 4 2.83 -11.86 12.06
C HIS A 4 3.00 -10.97 10.82
N LEU A 5 2.53 -9.72 10.87
CA LEU A 5 2.70 -8.78 9.75
C LEU A 5 4.17 -8.56 9.42
N ARG A 6 5.01 -8.33 10.44
CA ARG A 6 6.45 -8.11 10.27
C ARG A 6 7.16 -9.36 9.77
N LEU A 7 6.78 -10.55 10.24
CA LEU A 7 7.33 -11.81 9.74
C LEU A 7 7.05 -11.99 8.24
N MET A 8 5.81 -11.74 7.80
CA MET A 8 5.44 -11.81 6.39
C MET A 8 6.20 -10.77 5.55
N MET A 9 6.31 -9.53 6.04
CA MET A 9 7.12 -8.48 5.41
C MET A 9 8.60 -8.88 5.29
N ASP A 10 9.19 -9.45 6.35
CA ASP A 10 10.57 -9.93 6.34
C ASP A 10 10.78 -11.08 5.36
N MET A 11 9.80 -11.97 5.22
CA MET A 11 9.81 -13.02 4.19
C MET A 11 9.78 -12.44 2.78
N MET A 12 8.99 -11.39 2.52
CA MET A 12 8.99 -10.70 1.22
C MET A 12 10.35 -10.09 0.91
N ILE A 13 10.96 -9.41 1.89
CA ILE A 13 12.31 -8.82 1.74
C ILE A 13 13.35 -9.90 1.47
N LEU A 14 13.28 -11.02 2.20
CA LEU A 14 14.18 -12.14 1.98
C LEU A 14 14.04 -12.66 0.55
N ALA A 15 12.81 -12.87 0.06
CA ALA A 15 12.56 -13.35 -1.29
C ALA A 15 13.12 -12.41 -2.38
N PHE A 16 13.06 -11.10 -2.19
CA PHE A 16 13.71 -10.14 -3.09
C PHE A 16 15.24 -10.20 -2.96
N LYS A 17 15.77 -10.22 -1.73
CA LYS A 17 17.20 -10.27 -1.46
C LYS A 17 17.87 -11.53 -2.03
N THR A 18 17.18 -12.66 -2.01
CA THR A 18 17.66 -13.94 -2.56
C THR A 18 17.24 -14.15 -4.01
N ASP A 19 16.79 -13.09 -4.69
CA ASP A 19 16.40 -13.09 -6.08
C ASP A 19 15.32 -14.14 -6.44
N SER A 20 14.55 -14.60 -5.45
CA SER A 20 13.63 -15.73 -5.57
C SER A 20 12.33 -15.36 -6.28
N THR A 21 11.96 -14.08 -6.29
CA THR A 21 10.83 -13.55 -7.08
C THR A 21 11.10 -12.11 -7.53
N ARG A 22 10.38 -11.66 -8.56
CA ARG A 22 10.32 -10.25 -8.97
C ARG A 22 9.06 -9.54 -8.48
N ILE A 23 8.04 -10.29 -8.07
CA ILE A 23 6.72 -9.77 -7.69
C ILE A 23 6.25 -10.46 -6.41
N SER A 24 5.66 -9.69 -5.51
CA SER A 24 5.03 -10.20 -4.30
C SER A 24 3.81 -9.33 -3.93
N THR A 25 2.79 -9.96 -3.34
CA THR A 25 1.60 -9.26 -2.81
C THR A 25 1.32 -9.77 -1.40
N PHE A 26 0.88 -8.88 -0.51
CA PHE A 26 0.56 -9.22 0.86
C PHE A 26 -0.72 -8.52 1.31
N LEU A 27 -1.80 -9.30 1.43
CA LEU A 27 -3.05 -8.86 2.00
C LEU A 27 -2.94 -8.88 3.54
N MET A 28 -2.82 -7.70 4.16
CA MET A 28 -2.65 -7.59 5.62
C MET A 28 -3.91 -8.03 6.38
N ALA A 29 -5.09 -7.74 5.84
CA ALA A 29 -6.40 -8.17 6.31
C ALA A 29 -7.40 -8.17 5.15
N HIS A 30 -8.45 -8.98 5.24
CA HIS A 30 -9.56 -8.92 4.28
C HIS A 30 -10.57 -7.84 4.68
N ASP A 31 -11.32 -7.29 3.72
CA ASP A 31 -12.17 -6.08 3.89
C ASP A 31 -13.28 -6.22 4.94
N GLY A 32 -13.78 -7.43 5.16
CA GLY A 32 -14.78 -7.75 6.19
C GLY A 32 -14.21 -8.15 7.54
N SER A 33 -12.91 -7.94 7.79
CA SER A 33 -12.24 -8.44 8.99
C SER A 33 -12.71 -7.69 10.24
N ASN A 34 -13.37 -8.42 11.15
CA ASN A 34 -13.73 -7.93 12.48
C ASN A 34 -12.64 -8.17 13.54
N ARG A 35 -11.37 -8.20 13.12
CA ARG A 35 -10.26 -8.29 14.05
C ARG A 35 -10.27 -7.10 15.01
N SER A 36 -10.14 -7.38 16.30
CA SER A 36 -9.81 -6.41 17.34
C SER A 36 -8.29 -6.18 17.41
N PHE A 37 -7.88 -4.98 17.81
CA PHE A 37 -6.50 -4.55 18.02
C PHE A 37 -6.28 -4.18 19.48
N GLN A 38 -6.37 -5.19 20.35
CA GLN A 38 -6.30 -5.02 21.81
C GLN A 38 -4.95 -4.42 22.25
N GLU A 39 -3.88 -4.72 21.50
CA GLU A 39 -2.52 -4.24 21.78
C GLU A 39 -2.39 -2.71 21.70
N ILE A 40 -3.28 -2.04 20.95
CA ILE A 40 -3.36 -0.57 20.85
C ILE A 40 -4.65 -0.02 21.50
N GLY A 41 -5.33 -0.84 22.30
CA GLY A 41 -6.52 -0.46 23.06
C GLY A 41 -7.81 -0.34 22.24
N VAL A 42 -7.90 -1.00 21.08
CA VAL A 42 -9.13 -1.06 20.28
C VAL A 42 -9.70 -2.48 20.32
N ASN A 43 -10.71 -2.70 21.17
CA ASN A 43 -11.27 -4.03 21.41
C ASN A 43 -12.43 -4.37 20.46
N ASP A 44 -13.00 -3.36 19.80
CA ASP A 44 -14.08 -3.51 18.82
C ASP A 44 -13.58 -4.22 17.55
N GLY A 45 -14.51 -4.81 16.80
CA GLY A 45 -14.19 -5.35 15.47
C GLY A 45 -13.97 -4.22 14.46
N HIS A 46 -12.83 -4.25 13.75
CA HIS A 46 -12.44 -3.18 12.83
C HIS A 46 -13.51 -2.88 11.76
N HIS A 47 -14.03 -3.91 11.07
CA HIS A 47 -15.09 -3.73 10.08
C HIS A 47 -16.38 -3.15 10.69
N ASN A 48 -16.77 -3.55 11.90
CA ASN A 48 -17.97 -2.98 12.53
C ASN A 48 -17.82 -1.48 12.81
N ILE A 49 -16.65 -1.05 13.30
CA ILE A 49 -16.45 0.37 13.62
C ILE A 49 -16.25 1.23 12.37
N SER A 50 -15.85 0.66 11.22
CA SER A 50 -15.74 1.42 9.97
C SER A 50 -17.09 1.95 9.47
N HIS A 51 -18.20 1.31 9.85
CA HIS A 51 -19.55 1.90 9.77
C HIS A 51 -19.75 2.93 10.90
N HIS A 52 -18.92 3.97 10.89
CA HIS A 52 -18.73 4.84 12.03
C HIS A 52 -19.92 5.76 12.32
N GLN A 53 -20.85 5.97 11.38
CA GLN A 53 -22.03 6.85 11.55
C GLN A 53 -21.67 8.27 12.08
N LYS A 54 -20.48 8.77 11.73
CA LYS A 54 -19.87 10.00 12.27
C LYS A 54 -19.70 10.01 13.81
N ASN A 55 -19.69 8.85 14.45
CA ASN A 55 -19.39 8.73 15.87
C ASN A 55 -17.89 9.01 16.10
N PRO A 56 -17.55 10.04 16.91
CA PRO A 56 -16.15 10.44 17.12
C PRO A 56 -15.30 9.37 17.81
N ASP A 57 -15.89 8.53 18.66
CA ASP A 57 -15.17 7.44 19.34
C ASP A 57 -14.76 6.35 18.34
N ASN A 58 -15.65 5.99 17.41
CA ASN A 58 -15.34 5.03 16.35
C ASN A 58 -14.26 5.58 15.41
N MET A 59 -14.38 6.85 15.00
CA MET A 59 -13.38 7.50 14.15
C MET A 59 -11.99 7.55 14.82
N SER A 60 -11.95 7.86 16.13
CA SER A 60 -10.71 7.85 16.91
C SER A 60 -10.07 6.45 16.99
N LYS A 61 -10.89 5.40 17.16
CA LYS A 61 -10.42 4.01 17.14
C LYS A 61 -9.89 3.59 15.76
N ILE A 62 -10.58 3.95 14.67
CA ILE A 62 -10.12 3.70 13.30
C ILE A 62 -8.78 4.39 13.06
N ALA A 63 -8.63 5.66 13.44
CA ALA A 63 -7.38 6.39 13.28
C ALA A 63 -6.19 5.71 13.99
N LYS A 64 -6.42 5.06 15.15
CA LYS A 64 -5.39 4.25 15.82
C LYS A 64 -5.01 3.00 15.01
N ILE A 65 -5.99 2.34 14.40
CA ILE A 65 -5.75 1.17 13.54
C ILE A 65 -4.99 1.58 12.28
N ASP A 66 -5.38 2.69 11.64
CA ASP A 66 -4.68 3.24 10.48
C ASP A 66 -3.23 3.58 10.81
N ALA A 67 -3.01 4.28 11.94
CA ALA A 67 -1.67 4.58 12.43
C ALA A 67 -0.85 3.30 12.67
N PHE A 68 -1.43 2.28 13.29
CA PHE A 68 -0.76 0.99 13.49
C PHE A 68 -0.34 0.33 12.18
N TYR A 69 -1.19 0.33 11.15
CA TYR A 69 -0.85 -0.22 9.84
C TYR A 69 0.24 0.60 9.14
N MET A 70 0.18 1.93 9.24
CA MET A 70 1.21 2.82 8.70
C MET A 70 2.56 2.63 9.40
N GLU A 71 2.59 2.35 10.70
CA GLU A 71 3.82 1.99 11.42
C GLU A 71 4.43 0.68 10.89
N GLN A 72 3.60 -0.31 10.53
CA GLN A 72 4.10 -1.56 9.95
C GLN A 72 4.60 -1.35 8.52
N PHE A 73 3.91 -0.50 7.74
CA PHE A 73 4.40 -0.12 6.42
C PHE A 73 5.72 0.65 6.51
N ALA A 74 5.87 1.56 7.48
CA ALA A 74 7.13 2.26 7.74
C ALA A 74 8.26 1.30 8.12
N TYR A 75 7.98 0.29 8.94
CA TYR A 75 8.94 -0.79 9.24
C TYR A 75 9.42 -1.50 7.96
N PHE A 76 8.49 -1.88 7.09
CA PHE A 76 8.82 -2.54 5.81
C PHE A 76 9.64 -1.61 4.91
N MET A 77 9.29 -0.33 4.81
CA MET A 77 10.04 0.66 4.03
C MET A 77 11.46 0.83 4.54
N GLU A 78 11.66 0.93 5.86
CA GLU A 78 12.99 1.08 6.44
C GLU A 78 13.86 -0.15 6.20
N LYS A 79 13.28 -1.36 6.30
CA LYS A 79 13.99 -2.61 6.00
C LYS A 79 14.35 -2.71 4.51
N MET A 80 13.46 -2.33 3.60
CA MET A 80 13.74 -2.26 2.16
C MET A 80 14.82 -1.23 1.83
N LYS A 81 14.83 -0.09 2.53
CA LYS A 81 15.82 0.99 2.36
C LYS A 81 17.21 0.59 2.85
N THR A 82 17.29 -0.15 3.95
CA THR A 82 18.55 -0.57 4.57
C THR A 82 19.12 -1.85 3.96
N THR A 83 18.29 -2.66 3.29
CA THR A 83 18.74 -3.87 2.58
C THR A 83 19.35 -3.50 1.23
N LYS A 84 20.61 -3.88 1.02
CA LYS A 84 21.31 -3.67 -0.26
C LYS A 84 20.91 -4.71 -1.30
N ASP A 85 20.78 -4.23 -2.53
CA ASP A 85 20.62 -5.02 -3.74
C ASP A 85 21.99 -5.25 -4.41
N VAL A 86 22.02 -6.07 -5.46
CA VAL A 86 23.24 -6.54 -6.15
C VAL A 86 24.05 -5.41 -6.81
N ASP A 87 23.41 -4.28 -7.12
CA ASP A 87 24.03 -3.09 -7.71
C ASP A 87 24.57 -2.09 -6.66
N GLY A 88 24.45 -2.43 -5.36
CA GLY A 88 24.86 -1.58 -4.23
C GLY A 88 23.84 -0.50 -3.84
N LYS A 89 22.73 -0.36 -4.58
CA LYS A 89 21.56 0.44 -4.18
C LYS A 89 20.74 -0.34 -3.16
N SER A 90 19.69 0.28 -2.61
CA SER A 90 18.79 -0.41 -1.71
C SER A 90 17.69 -1.12 -2.48
N LEU A 91 17.10 -2.18 -1.90
CA LEU A 91 15.93 -2.82 -2.50
C LEU A 91 14.79 -1.80 -2.73
N LEU A 92 14.61 -0.83 -1.83
CA LEU A 92 13.62 0.23 -2.01
C LEU A 92 13.88 1.06 -3.28
N HIS A 93 15.14 1.35 -3.61
CA HIS A 93 15.49 2.09 -4.83
C HIS A 93 15.07 1.32 -6.09
N ASN A 94 15.32 0.01 -6.10
CA ASN A 94 15.07 -0.84 -7.27
C ASN A 94 13.62 -1.35 -7.35
N SER A 95 12.79 -1.07 -6.35
CA SER A 95 11.41 -1.55 -6.30
C SER A 95 10.38 -0.48 -6.66
N MET A 96 9.20 -0.95 -7.05
CA MET A 96 7.95 -0.19 -7.10
C MET A 96 6.97 -0.82 -6.13
N ILE A 97 6.34 -0.03 -5.27
CA ILE A 97 5.42 -0.51 -4.25
C ILE A 97 4.15 0.33 -4.32
N VAL A 98 2.99 -0.32 -4.39
CA VAL A 98 1.69 0.31 -4.17
C VAL A 98 1.13 -0.22 -2.86
N TYR A 99 0.77 0.69 -1.98
CA TYR A 99 0.17 0.40 -0.69
C TYR A 99 -1.10 1.22 -0.53
N GLY A 100 -2.17 0.59 -0.03
CA GLY A 100 -3.44 1.27 0.22
C GLY A 100 -4.62 0.30 0.22
N GLY A 101 -5.81 0.88 0.27
CA GLY A 101 -7.10 0.18 0.16
C GLY A 101 -7.92 0.69 -1.03
N CYS A 102 -9.06 0.05 -1.28
CA CYS A 102 -9.99 0.44 -2.34
C CYS A 102 -11.15 1.33 -1.86
N ILE A 103 -11.16 1.73 -0.59
CA ILE A 103 -12.23 2.52 0.04
C ILE A 103 -11.60 3.71 0.78
N SER A 104 -12.07 4.93 0.49
CA SER A 104 -11.66 6.16 1.18
C SER A 104 -12.50 6.49 2.40
N ASP A 105 -13.77 6.07 2.41
CA ASP A 105 -14.70 6.20 3.53
C ASP A 105 -15.47 4.89 3.73
N GLY A 106 -15.21 4.23 4.86
CA GLY A 106 -15.81 2.93 5.20
C GLY A 106 -17.31 2.98 5.52
N ASP A 107 -17.84 4.10 6.01
CA ASP A 107 -19.26 4.25 6.37
C ASP A 107 -20.11 4.39 5.11
N ARG A 108 -19.57 5.13 4.12
CA ARG A 108 -20.22 5.38 2.83
C ARG A 108 -19.93 4.33 1.77
N HIS A 109 -18.94 3.46 2.00
CA HIS A 109 -18.33 2.64 0.96
C HIS A 109 -17.87 3.47 -0.24
N ASN A 110 -17.23 4.61 0.04
CA ASN A 110 -16.77 5.49 -1.03
C ASN A 110 -15.52 4.92 -1.70
N HIS A 111 -15.56 4.78 -3.02
CA HIS A 111 -14.45 4.27 -3.83
C HIS A 111 -13.67 5.38 -4.56
N ASP A 112 -14.10 6.64 -4.39
CA ASP A 112 -13.41 7.80 -4.94
C ASP A 112 -12.21 8.17 -4.06
N ASP A 113 -11.11 8.61 -4.67
CA ASP A 113 -9.87 9.04 -4.02
C ASP A 113 -9.35 8.08 -2.91
N PRO A 114 -9.11 6.80 -3.23
CA PRO A 114 -8.60 5.85 -2.24
C PRO A 114 -7.24 6.29 -1.67
N PRO A 115 -6.91 5.94 -0.42
CA PRO A 115 -5.64 6.30 0.19
C PRO A 115 -4.51 5.43 -0.39
N ILE A 116 -3.84 5.94 -1.41
CA ILE A 116 -2.77 5.24 -2.12
C ILE A 116 -1.41 5.88 -1.86
N VAL A 117 -0.45 5.04 -1.51
CA VAL A 117 0.97 5.38 -1.43
C VAL A 117 1.72 4.61 -2.49
N VAL A 118 2.43 5.33 -3.36
CA VAL A 118 3.43 4.77 -4.26
C VAL A 118 4.81 4.99 -3.64
N ALA A 119 5.57 3.92 -3.43
CA ALA A 119 6.88 3.95 -2.81
C ALA A 119 7.95 3.25 -3.67
N GLY A 120 9.20 3.60 -3.39
CA GLY A 120 10.37 3.17 -4.16
C GLY A 120 10.71 4.12 -5.30
N ASN A 121 11.83 3.85 -5.98
CA ASN A 121 12.31 4.68 -7.08
C ASN A 121 12.16 4.03 -8.45
N ALA A 122 11.70 2.78 -8.54
CA ALA A 122 11.62 2.05 -9.81
C ALA A 122 12.95 2.04 -10.58
N GLY A 123 14.08 1.86 -9.89
CA GLY A 123 15.41 1.95 -10.51
C GLY A 123 15.77 3.36 -11.00
N GLY A 124 15.10 4.40 -10.50
CA GLY A 124 15.30 5.80 -10.88
C GLY A 124 14.20 6.40 -11.75
N ALA A 125 13.22 5.62 -12.21
CA ALA A 125 12.12 6.13 -13.03
C ALA A 125 11.08 6.95 -12.25
N PHE A 126 10.92 6.70 -10.95
CA PHE A 126 9.96 7.43 -10.10
C PHE A 126 10.63 8.52 -9.26
N THR A 127 9.94 9.65 -9.11
CA THR A 127 10.38 10.80 -8.30
C THR A 127 9.54 10.90 -7.01
N PRO A 128 9.99 10.31 -5.89
CA PRO A 128 9.25 10.29 -4.62
C PRO A 128 9.25 11.66 -3.91
N GLY A 129 8.58 11.72 -2.75
CA GLY A 129 8.58 12.92 -1.89
C GLY A 129 7.57 13.98 -2.32
N ARG A 130 6.48 13.57 -2.98
CA ARG A 130 5.46 14.45 -3.52
C ARG A 130 4.06 13.90 -3.23
N HIS A 131 3.10 14.81 -3.14
CA HIS A 131 1.68 14.50 -3.24
C HIS A 131 1.23 14.83 -4.66
N VAL A 132 0.56 13.90 -5.33
CA VAL A 132 0.12 14.06 -6.72
C VAL A 132 -1.39 14.00 -6.74
N ASP A 133 -2.01 15.15 -6.97
CA ASP A 133 -3.42 15.25 -7.31
C ASP A 133 -3.57 14.94 -8.82
N LEU A 134 -4.38 13.94 -9.12
CA LEU A 134 -4.65 13.48 -10.49
C LEU A 134 -5.92 14.10 -11.07
N GLY A 135 -6.68 14.85 -10.28
CA GLY A 135 -8.02 15.33 -10.61
C GLY A 135 -9.08 14.23 -10.45
N GLU A 136 -10.29 14.57 -10.87
CA GLU A 136 -11.45 13.68 -10.81
C GLU A 136 -11.41 12.60 -11.90
N ASP A 137 -12.07 11.47 -11.65
CA ASP A 137 -12.30 10.39 -12.62
C ASP A 137 -11.04 9.78 -13.27
N VAL A 138 -9.91 9.75 -12.55
CA VAL A 138 -8.71 9.05 -13.02
C VAL A 138 -8.71 7.60 -12.50
N PRO A 139 -8.86 6.59 -13.37
CA PRO A 139 -8.90 5.21 -12.91
C PRO A 139 -7.58 4.77 -12.28
N MET A 140 -7.65 4.08 -11.15
CA MET A 140 -6.50 3.43 -10.51
C MET A 140 -5.75 2.49 -11.46
N ALA A 141 -6.43 1.92 -12.44
CA ALA A 141 -5.81 1.10 -13.47
C ALA A 141 -4.77 1.87 -14.33
N ASN A 142 -4.83 3.20 -14.41
CA ASN A 142 -3.80 4.00 -15.08
C ASN A 142 -2.44 3.94 -14.34
N LEU A 143 -2.46 3.89 -13.00
CA LEU A 143 -1.26 3.68 -12.18
C LEU A 143 -0.69 2.28 -12.42
N HIS A 144 -1.55 1.24 -12.38
CA HIS A 144 -1.12 -0.13 -12.66
C HIS A 144 -0.53 -0.29 -14.05
N LEU A 145 -1.15 0.33 -15.08
CA LEU A 145 -0.62 0.32 -16.44
C LEU A 145 0.75 1.00 -16.52
N ARG A 146 0.95 2.11 -15.81
CA ARG A 146 2.27 2.76 -15.71
C ARG A 146 3.31 1.85 -15.05
N MET A 147 2.97 1.16 -13.96
CA MET A 147 3.90 0.23 -13.32
C MET A 147 4.24 -0.98 -14.21
N LEU A 148 3.29 -1.49 -14.99
CA LEU A 148 3.55 -2.54 -15.98
C LEU A 148 4.55 -2.07 -17.03
N GLU A 149 4.40 -0.85 -17.55
CA GLU A 149 5.34 -0.29 -18.52
C GLU A 149 6.76 -0.15 -17.95
N GLU A 150 6.90 0.36 -16.72
CA GLU A 150 8.20 0.45 -16.03
C GLU A 150 8.81 -0.91 -15.72
N PHE A 151 7.98 -1.93 -15.46
CA PHE A 151 8.42 -3.31 -15.32
C PHE A 151 8.86 -3.93 -16.66
N GLY A 152 8.59 -3.27 -17.80
CA GLY A 152 8.93 -3.72 -19.15
C GLY A 152 7.82 -4.47 -19.88
N VAL A 153 6.60 -4.51 -19.32
CA VAL A 153 5.42 -5.14 -19.91
C VAL A 153 4.59 -4.08 -20.62
N LYS A 154 4.60 -4.12 -21.96
CA LYS A 154 3.91 -3.14 -22.80
C LYS A 154 2.51 -3.60 -23.16
N GLU A 155 1.55 -3.27 -22.31
CA GLU A 155 0.13 -3.47 -22.59
C GLU A 155 -0.53 -2.18 -23.06
N LYS A 156 -1.54 -2.31 -23.94
CA LYS A 156 -2.30 -1.13 -24.39
C LYS A 156 -3.33 -0.67 -23.36
N ARG A 157 -3.75 -1.59 -22.48
CA ARG A 157 -4.85 -1.37 -21.52
C ARG A 157 -4.76 -2.39 -20.39
N PHE A 158 -5.09 -1.98 -19.18
CA PHE A 158 -5.29 -2.83 -18.02
C PHE A 158 -6.63 -2.45 -17.37
N GLY A 159 -7.54 -3.40 -17.16
CA GLY A 159 -8.86 -3.10 -16.58
C GLY A 159 -9.61 -1.96 -17.30
N ASP A 160 -10.01 -0.95 -16.53
CA ASP A 160 -10.68 0.27 -16.98
C ASP A 160 -9.71 1.43 -17.29
N SER A 161 -8.41 1.16 -17.44
CA SER A 161 -7.41 2.20 -17.73
C SER A 161 -7.77 2.98 -18.99
N THR A 162 -7.75 4.30 -18.89
CA THR A 162 -7.94 5.25 -20.00
C THR A 162 -6.61 5.71 -20.61
N GLY A 163 -5.49 5.41 -19.96
CA GLY A 163 -4.15 5.67 -20.47
C GLY A 163 -3.06 5.40 -19.43
N VAL A 164 -1.81 5.60 -19.83
CA VAL A 164 -0.66 5.46 -18.93
C VAL A 164 -0.56 6.71 -18.06
N LEU A 165 -0.43 6.52 -16.75
CA LEU A 165 -0.22 7.62 -15.84
C LEU A 165 1.15 8.28 -16.07
N LYS A 166 1.14 9.55 -16.50
CA LYS A 166 2.37 10.30 -16.83
C LYS A 166 3.09 10.84 -15.60
N LYS A 167 2.34 11.16 -14.52
CA LYS A 167 2.86 11.75 -13.29
C LYS A 167 2.85 10.72 -12.16
N ILE A 168 4.04 10.29 -11.73
CA ILE A 168 4.32 9.53 -10.50
C ILE A 168 5.61 10.07 -9.90
#